data_AF-A0A832IY90-F1
#
_entry.id   AF-A0A832IY90-F1
#
_cell.length_a   1.000
_cell.length_b   1.000
_cell.length_c   1.000
_cell.angle_alpha   90.00
_cell.angle_beta   90.00
_cell.angle_gamma   90.00
#
_symmetry.space_group_name_H-M   'P 1'
#
loop_
_entity.id
_entity.type
_entity.pdbx_description
1 polymer ?
#
loop_
_entity_poly.entity_id
_entity_poly.type
_entity_poly.pdbx_seq_one_letter_code
_entity_poly.pdbx_strand_id
1 'polypeptide(L)'
;MARTQKAFTLIELIFVIVILGILSVVAIPKLMATRDDAHVAKDIEYITGIVQEISTYTMSQNGTESDLSMMSPLLEKFQNEGRATLNTAQKSATIKIGEQSDCMTIKIDTNATAELLHTSFVSSEDRLCNITQKFIKDKNYVIVLRGRLIKY
;
A
#
# COMPACT_ATOMS: atom_id res chain seq x y z
N MET A 1 -32.05 -51.21 -25.10
CA MET A 1 -31.96 -51.06 -23.64
C MET A 1 -31.91 -49.56 -23.30
N ALA A 2 -33.01 -48.98 -22.83
CA ALA A 2 -33.06 -47.56 -22.47
C ALA A 2 -32.50 -47.38 -21.05
N ARG A 3 -31.46 -46.55 -20.92
CA ARG A 3 -30.77 -46.25 -19.66
C ARG A 3 -31.57 -45.19 -18.91
N THR A 4 -32.15 -45.54 -17.77
CA THR A 4 -32.87 -44.60 -16.90
C THR A 4 -31.88 -43.58 -16.34
N GLN A 5 -31.97 -42.34 -16.82
CA GLN A 5 -31.26 -41.20 -16.25
C GLN A 5 -31.86 -40.92 -14.87
N LYS A 6 -31.06 -41.02 -13.81
CA LYS A 6 -31.51 -40.65 -12.46
C LYS A 6 -31.64 -39.13 -12.39
N ALA A 7 -32.87 -38.63 -12.29
CA ALA A 7 -33.12 -37.23 -12.02
C ALA A 7 -32.78 -36.91 -10.55
N PHE A 8 -32.11 -35.78 -10.34
CA PHE A 8 -31.83 -35.26 -9.01
C PHE A 8 -33.14 -34.90 -8.31
N THR A 9 -33.29 -35.25 -7.04
CA THR A 9 -34.54 -34.97 -6.32
C THR A 9 -34.60 -33.49 -5.92
N LEU A 10 -35.80 -32.90 -5.92
CA LEU A 10 -35.97 -31.50 -5.47
C LEU A 10 -35.50 -31.30 -4.04
N ILE A 11 -35.65 -32.31 -3.17
CA ILE A 11 -35.22 -32.25 -1.78
C ILE A 11 -33.69 -32.20 -1.63
N GLU A 12 -32.95 -32.87 -2.52
CA GLU A 12 -31.49 -32.87 -2.49
C GLU A 12 -30.93 -31.52 -2.95
N LEU A 13 -31.59 -30.86 -3.90
CA LEU A 13 -31.22 -29.52 -4.34
C LEU A 13 -31.44 -28.48 -3.23
N ILE A 14 -32.58 -28.52 -2.52
CA ILE A 14 -32.84 -27.56 -1.44
C ILE A 14 -31.87 -27.73 -0.27
N PHE A 15 -31.45 -28.96 0.03
CA PHE A 15 -30.50 -29.20 1.12
C PHE A 15 -29.13 -28.58 0.82
N VAL A 16 -28.67 -28.70 -0.42
CA VAL A 16 -27.40 -28.11 -0.87
C VAL A 16 -27.43 -26.58 -0.77
N ILE A 17 -28.49 -25.92 -1.25
CA ILE A 17 -28.55 -24.45 -1.20
C ILE A 17 -28.67 -23.92 0.23
N VAL A 18 -29.33 -24.65 1.14
CA VAL A 18 -29.42 -24.26 2.55
C VAL A 18 -28.07 -24.36 3.23
N ILE A 19 -27.33 -25.45 3.01
CA ILE A 19 -25.96 -25.59 3.56
C ILE A 19 -25.05 -24.50 3.00
N LEU A 20 -25.05 -24.28 1.69
CA LEU A 20 -24.26 -23.23 1.05
C LEU A 20 -24.65 -21.84 1.56
N GLY A 21 -25.93 -21.60 1.83
CA GLY A 21 -26.44 -20.36 2.43
C GLY A 21 -25.84 -20.10 3.82
N ILE A 22 -25.87 -21.10 4.71
CA ILE A 22 -25.33 -20.98 6.08
C ILE A 22 -23.82 -20.75 6.05
N LEU A 23 -23.08 -21.54 5.26
CA LEU A 23 -21.63 -21.42 5.17
C LEU A 23 -21.21 -20.06 4.58
N SER A 24 -21.95 -19.56 3.59
CA SER A 24 -21.62 -18.29 2.93
C SER A 24 -21.73 -17.09 3.88
N VAL A 25 -22.76 -17.04 4.73
CA VAL A 25 -22.97 -15.93 5.67
C VAL A 25 -21.81 -15.78 6.65
N VAL A 26 -21.23 -16.90 7.12
CA VAL A 26 -20.09 -16.86 8.06
C VAL A 26 -18.76 -16.63 7.34
N ALA A 27 -18.62 -17.15 6.11
CA ALA A 27 -17.36 -17.07 5.36
C ALA A 27 -17.11 -15.69 4.73
N ILE A 28 -18.14 -15.03 4.17
CA ILE A 28 -17.98 -13.77 3.42
C ILE A 28 -17.33 -12.65 4.27
N PRO A 29 -17.79 -12.35 5.50
CA PRO A 29 -17.22 -11.24 6.28
C PRO A 29 -15.74 -11.47 6.62
N LYS A 30 -15.36 -12.72 6.92
CA LYS A 30 -13.96 -13.07 7.20
C LYS A 30 -13.09 -12.95 5.96
N LEU A 31 -13.57 -13.41 4.81
CA LEU A 31 -12.84 -13.30 3.54
C LEU A 31 -12.64 -11.84 3.13
N MET A 32 -13.62 -10.96 3.37
CA MET A 32 -13.46 -9.52 3.10
C MET A 32 -12.37 -8.91 4.00
N ALA A 33 -12.40 -9.19 5.31
CA ALA A 33 -11.38 -8.69 6.22
C ALA A 33 -9.96 -9.19 5.85
N THR A 34 -9.80 -10.48 5.55
CA THR A 34 -8.49 -11.03 5.13
C THR A 34 -7.98 -10.40 3.84
N ARG A 35 -8.86 -10.06 2.89
CA ARG A 35 -8.47 -9.37 1.65
C ARG A 35 -7.99 -7.95 1.93
N ASP A 36 -8.72 -7.21 2.75
CA ASP A 36 -8.34 -5.85 3.14
C ASP A 36 -6.99 -5.84 3.87
N ASP A 37 -6.78 -6.77 4.81
CA ASP A 37 -5.51 -6.92 5.52
C ASP A 37 -4.35 -7.27 4.56
N ALA A 38 -4.60 -8.10 3.55
CA ALA A 38 -3.61 -8.41 2.51
C ALA A 38 -3.24 -7.20 1.64
N HIS A 39 -4.23 -6.35 1.32
CA HIS A 39 -3.96 -5.09 0.61
C HIS A 39 -3.10 -4.15 1.45
N VAL A 40 -3.41 -3.99 2.74
CA VAL A 40 -2.62 -3.17 3.66
C VAL A 40 -1.19 -3.70 3.80
N ALA A 41 -1.01 -5.01 4.00
CA ALA A 41 0.31 -5.61 4.16
C ALA A 41 1.20 -5.41 2.92
N LYS A 42 0.63 -5.61 1.73
CA LYS A 42 1.29 -5.36 0.44
C LYS A 42 1.71 -3.90 0.29
N ASP A 43 0.84 -2.96 0.67
CA ASP A 43 1.13 -1.54 0.54
C ASP A 43 2.22 -1.08 1.52
N ILE A 44 2.23 -1.63 2.73
CA ILE A 44 3.32 -1.43 3.69
C ILE A 44 4.63 -1.92 3.11
N GLU A 45 4.67 -3.15 2.57
CA GLU A 45 5.89 -3.73 1.98
C GLU A 45 6.45 -2.84 0.87
N TYR A 46 5.59 -2.35 -0.04
CA TYR A 46 6.03 -1.44 -1.08
C TYR A 46 6.56 -0.12 -0.56
N ILE A 47 5.89 0.51 0.40
CA ILE A 47 6.36 1.79 0.96
C ILE A 47 7.71 1.60 1.64
N THR A 48 7.89 0.50 2.38
CA THR A 48 9.18 0.19 2.98
C THR A 48 10.27 -0.07 1.94
N GLY A 49 9.92 -0.77 0.85
CA GLY A 49 10.81 -0.99 -0.28
C GLY A 49 11.23 0.32 -0.94
N ILE A 50 10.28 1.21 -1.23
CA ILE A 50 10.53 2.53 -1.85
C ILE A 50 11.48 3.35 -0.99
N VAL A 51 11.23 3.43 0.32
CA VAL A 51 12.09 4.18 1.25
C VAL A 51 13.51 3.59 1.27
N GLN A 52 13.62 2.25 1.26
CA GLN A 52 14.91 1.58 1.22
C GLN A 52 15.65 1.80 -0.11
N GLU A 53 14.96 1.73 -1.25
CA GLU A 53 15.52 2.00 -2.58
C GLU A 53 16.02 3.43 -2.71
N ILE A 54 15.23 4.41 -2.23
CA ILE A 54 15.67 5.81 -2.19
C ILE A 54 16.92 5.94 -1.33
N SER A 55 16.96 5.30 -0.15
CA SER A 55 18.13 5.36 0.72
C SER A 55 19.38 4.75 0.07
N THR A 56 19.29 3.57 -0.54
CA THR A 56 20.44 2.93 -1.20
C THR A 56 20.90 3.72 -2.43
N TYR A 57 19.97 4.30 -3.18
CA TYR A 57 20.28 5.17 -4.31
C TYR A 57 21.07 6.41 -3.84
N THR A 58 20.60 7.10 -2.80
CA THR A 58 21.32 8.29 -2.30
C THR A 58 22.73 7.98 -1.81
N MET A 59 22.93 6.79 -1.24
CA MET A 59 24.24 6.32 -0.80
C MET A 59 25.18 5.98 -1.97
N SER A 60 24.66 5.39 -3.05
CA SER A 60 25.48 4.97 -4.19
C SER A 60 25.79 6.11 -5.16
N GLN A 61 24.82 6.97 -5.42
CA GLN A 61 24.93 8.03 -6.44
C GLN A 61 25.42 9.36 -5.86
N ASN A 62 25.60 9.44 -4.54
CA ASN A 62 26.06 10.64 -3.86
C ASN A 62 25.22 11.86 -4.31
N GLY A 63 23.89 11.72 -4.32
CA GLY A 63 22.95 12.72 -4.81
C GLY A 63 21.48 12.33 -4.60
N THR A 64 20.59 13.32 -4.52
CA THR A 64 19.14 13.13 -4.59
C THR A 64 18.63 13.70 -5.91
N GLU A 65 17.83 12.91 -6.64
CA GLU A 65 17.18 13.38 -7.85
C GLU A 65 15.91 14.16 -7.54
N SER A 66 15.52 15.06 -8.46
CA SER A 66 14.23 15.75 -8.37
C SER A 66 13.06 14.79 -8.63
N ASP A 67 13.29 13.78 -9.47
CA ASP A 67 12.34 12.73 -9.79
C ASP A 67 12.62 11.47 -8.96
N LEU A 68 11.71 11.15 -8.03
CA LEU A 68 11.86 9.98 -7.16
C LEU A 68 11.67 8.66 -7.92
N SER A 69 11.04 8.66 -9.11
CA SER A 69 10.95 7.46 -9.95
C SER A 69 12.33 7.00 -10.45
N MET A 70 13.30 7.93 -10.57
CA MET A 70 14.68 7.59 -10.93
C MET A 70 15.46 6.94 -9.77
N MET A 71 14.95 7.10 -8.54
CA MET A 71 15.58 6.58 -7.32
C MET A 71 14.95 5.26 -6.86
N SER A 72 13.72 4.96 -7.29
CA SER A 72 12.98 3.77 -6.92
C SER A 72 12.18 3.22 -8.11
N PRO A 73 12.54 2.05 -8.66
CA PRO A 73 11.75 1.39 -9.69
C PRO A 73 10.34 0.98 -9.18
N LEU A 74 10.16 0.81 -7.87
CA LEU A 74 8.83 0.59 -7.31
C LEU A 74 7.93 1.83 -7.44
N LEU A 75 8.48 3.04 -7.31
CA LEU A 75 7.73 4.27 -7.56
C LEU A 75 7.33 4.42 -9.02
N GLU A 76 8.21 4.08 -9.96
CA GLU A 76 7.88 4.08 -11.39
C GLU A 76 6.70 3.14 -11.69
N LYS A 77 6.74 1.92 -11.13
CA LYS A 77 5.62 0.98 -11.25
C LYS A 77 4.33 1.54 -10.65
N PHE A 78 4.40 2.16 -9.48
CA PHE A 78 3.24 2.76 -8.84
C PHE A 78 2.66 3.93 -9.64
N GLN A 79 3.51 4.73 -10.28
CA GLN A 79 3.09 5.80 -11.16
C GLN A 79 2.34 5.26 -12.37
N ASN A 80 2.86 4.21 -13.00
CA ASN A 80 2.24 3.54 -14.15
C ASN A 80 0.90 2.88 -13.78
N GLU A 81 0.75 2.39 -12.55
CA GLU A 81 -0.52 1.85 -12.03
C GLU A 81 -1.52 2.95 -11.62
N GLY A 82 -1.18 4.24 -11.74
CA GLY A 82 -2.01 5.35 -11.27
C GLY A 82 -2.13 5.41 -9.74
N ARG A 83 -1.19 4.76 -9.04
CA ARG A 83 -1.13 4.64 -7.57
C ARG A 83 -0.12 5.60 -6.94
N ALA A 84 0.73 6.23 -7.74
CA ALA A 84 1.59 7.30 -7.27
C ALA A 84 1.54 8.50 -8.21
N THR A 85 1.57 9.70 -7.63
CA THR A 85 1.75 10.96 -8.35
C THR A 85 3.03 11.60 -7.85
N LEU A 86 3.98 11.83 -8.76
CA LEU A 86 5.24 12.47 -8.43
C LEU A 86 5.16 13.97 -8.69
N ASN A 87 5.74 14.73 -7.76
CA ASN A 87 5.93 16.16 -7.87
C ASN A 87 7.43 16.44 -7.78
N THR A 88 8.04 16.68 -8.94
CA THR A 88 9.47 16.95 -9.12
C THR A 88 9.89 18.30 -8.54
N ALA A 89 8.98 19.26 -8.40
CA ALA A 89 9.26 20.57 -7.82
C ALA A 89 9.44 20.52 -6.30
N GLN A 90 8.79 19.56 -5.63
CA GLN A 90 8.85 19.38 -4.18
C GLN A 90 9.60 18.10 -3.75
N LYS A 91 10.27 17.42 -4.70
CA LYS A 91 10.93 16.12 -4.49
C LYS A 91 10.03 15.16 -3.71
N SER A 92 8.77 15.03 -4.15
CA SER A 92 7.76 14.30 -3.40
C SER A 92 6.95 13.33 -4.24
N ALA A 93 6.68 12.15 -3.70
CA ALA A 93 5.79 11.15 -4.27
C ALA A 93 4.56 10.98 -3.37
N THR A 94 3.37 11.28 -3.91
CA THR A 94 2.09 11.00 -3.24
C THR A 94 1.60 9.62 -3.65
N ILE A 95 1.31 8.77 -2.68
CA ILE A 95 0.88 7.39 -2.84
C ILE A 95 -0.61 7.30 -2.51
N LYS A 96 -1.35 6.71 -3.43
CA LYS A 96 -2.76 6.36 -3.35
C LYS A 96 -2.93 4.98 -2.73
N ILE A 97 -3.75 4.90 -1.69
CA ILE A 97 -4.11 3.65 -1.00
C ILE A 97 -5.61 3.67 -0.80
N GLY A 98 -6.31 2.68 -1.34
CA GLY A 98 -7.78 2.65 -1.35
C GLY A 98 -8.41 3.60 -2.37
N GLU A 99 -9.49 4.25 -1.99
CA GLU A 99 -10.23 5.17 -2.89
C GLU A 99 -9.63 6.58 -2.87
N GLN A 100 -9.00 6.98 -1.76
CA GLN A 100 -8.36 8.29 -1.60
C GLN A 100 -7.05 8.43 -2.37
N SER A 101 -6.96 9.45 -3.22
CA SER A 101 -5.77 9.78 -4.01
C SER A 101 -4.55 10.17 -3.18
N ASP A 102 -4.76 10.84 -2.04
CA ASP A 102 -3.70 11.46 -1.24
C ASP A 102 -3.55 10.79 0.12
N CYS A 103 -3.27 9.49 0.15
CA CYS A 103 -3.14 8.78 1.42
C CYS A 103 -1.81 9.08 2.14
N MET A 104 -0.70 9.12 1.42
CA MET A 104 0.62 9.41 2.00
C MET A 104 1.48 10.16 1.00
N THR A 105 2.27 11.12 1.45
CA THR A 105 3.28 11.76 0.61
C THR A 105 4.66 11.57 1.21
N ILE A 106 5.55 10.93 0.45
CA ILE A 106 6.97 10.83 0.74
C ILE A 106 7.64 12.08 0.18
N LYS A 107 8.30 12.88 1.01
CA LYS A 107 9.04 14.08 0.59
C LYS A 107 10.50 13.97 1.00
N ILE A 108 11.40 14.42 0.14
CA ILE A 108 12.79 14.64 0.52
C ILE A 108 12.93 16.12 0.86
N ASP A 109 13.01 16.42 2.15
CA ASP A 109 13.26 17.78 2.64
C ASP A 109 14.77 18.02 2.64
N THR A 110 15.22 18.90 1.75
CA THR A 110 16.61 19.33 1.68
C THR A 110 16.78 20.57 2.54
N ASN A 111 17.22 20.39 3.78
CA ASN A 111 17.66 21.50 4.62
C ASN A 111 19.19 21.66 4.52
N ALA A 112 19.71 22.86 4.79
CA ALA A 112 21.10 23.25 4.51
C ALA A 112 22.19 22.38 5.19
N THR A 113 21.82 21.48 6.11
CA THR A 113 22.75 20.62 6.87
C THR A 113 22.41 19.13 6.84
N ALA A 114 21.25 18.74 6.30
CA ALA A 114 20.84 17.33 6.18
C ALA A 114 19.77 17.16 5.09
N GLU A 115 19.85 16.07 4.35
CA GLU A 115 18.76 15.61 3.47
C GLU A 115 17.96 14.55 4.23
N LEU A 116 16.69 14.86 4.49
CA LEU A 116 15.81 14.06 5.33
C LEU A 116 14.61 13.58 4.52
N LEU A 117 14.32 12.29 4.64
CA LEU A 117 13.13 11.71 4.05
C LEU A 117 11.97 11.84 5.05
N HIS A 118 11.02 12.73 4.75
CA HIS A 118 9.83 12.98 5.57
C HIS A 118 8.60 12.35 4.92
N THR A 119 7.91 11.48 5.66
CA THR A 119 6.59 10.98 5.28
C THR A 119 5.52 11.89 5.91
N SER A 120 4.76 12.59 5.07
CA SER A 120 3.61 13.39 5.48
C SER A 120 2.32 12.62 5.22
N PHE A 121 1.38 12.73 6.15
CA PHE A 121 0.15 11.97 6.16
C PHE A 121 -1.02 12.96 6.10
N VAL A 122 -1.91 12.81 5.12
CA VAL A 122 -3.15 13.59 5.08
C VAL A 122 -4.20 12.79 5.84
N SER A 123 -4.95 13.45 6.73
CA SER A 123 -6.07 12.81 7.42
C SER A 123 -7.10 12.35 6.39
N SER A 124 -7.32 11.03 6.32
CA SER A 124 -8.26 10.41 5.39
C SER A 124 -9.39 9.72 6.14
N GLU A 125 -10.59 9.77 5.59
CA GLU A 125 -11.75 9.00 6.07
C GLU A 125 -11.68 7.52 5.65
N ASP A 126 -10.77 7.17 4.73
CA ASP A 126 -10.59 5.79 4.28
C ASP A 126 -9.97 4.92 5.36
N ARG A 127 -10.66 3.80 5.65
CA ARG A 127 -10.23 2.80 6.61
C ARG A 127 -8.86 2.21 6.24
N LEU A 128 -8.66 1.85 4.97
CA LEU A 128 -7.40 1.26 4.48
C LEU A 128 -6.22 2.24 4.62
N CYS A 129 -6.46 3.51 4.28
CA CYS A 129 -5.46 4.55 4.42
C CYS A 129 -5.08 4.72 5.90
N ASN A 130 -6.04 4.94 6.79
CA ASN A 130 -5.79 5.16 8.22
C ASN A 130 -5.04 3.99 8.88
N ILE A 131 -5.42 2.74 8.57
CA ILE A 131 -4.70 1.55 9.08
C ILE A 131 -3.24 1.59 8.62
N THR A 132 -3.00 1.79 7.32
CA THR A 132 -1.65 1.82 6.74
C THR A 132 -0.81 2.97 7.32
N GLN A 133 -1.40 4.15 7.48
CA GLN A 133 -0.74 5.31 8.08
C GLN A 133 -0.31 5.04 9.53
N LYS A 134 -1.15 4.40 10.34
CA LYS A 134 -0.81 4.06 11.73
C LYS A 134 0.42 3.15 11.81
N PHE A 135 0.51 2.14 10.95
CA PHE A 135 1.67 1.24 10.91
C PHE A 135 2.96 1.97 10.51
N ILE A 136 2.89 2.88 9.54
CA ILE A 136 4.08 3.58 9.03
C ILE A 136 4.50 4.70 9.99
N LYS A 137 3.54 5.40 10.62
CA LYS A 137 3.80 6.42 11.64
C LYS A 137 4.49 5.82 12.87
N ASP A 138 4.10 4.62 13.28
CA ASP A 138 4.71 3.90 14.40
C ASP A 138 6.19 3.55 14.13
N LYS A 139 6.51 3.18 12.88
CA LYS A 139 7.87 2.85 12.46
C LYS A 139 8.81 4.06 12.34
N ASN A 140 8.28 5.29 12.36
CA ASN A 140 9.00 6.56 12.32
C ASN A 140 10.24 6.54 11.39
N TYR A 141 10.01 6.33 10.09
CA TYR A 141 11.05 6.25 9.06
C TYR A 141 11.71 7.62 8.78
N VAL A 142 12.36 8.21 9.77
CA VAL A 142 13.26 9.33 9.54
C VAL A 142 14.64 8.75 9.23
N ILE A 143 14.91 8.56 7.94
CA ILE A 143 16.22 8.12 7.47
C ILE A 143 17.00 9.36 7.06
N VAL A 144 18.21 9.47 7.61
CA VAL A 144 19.17 10.50 7.20
C VAL A 144 19.80 10.03 5.91
N LEU A 145 19.42 10.65 4.80
CA LEU A 145 20.01 10.36 3.50
C LEU A 145 21.40 10.98 3.42
N ARG A 146 21.56 12.18 3.99
CA ARG A 146 22.83 12.88 4.17
C ARG A 146 22.84 13.80 5.38
N GLY A 147 24.01 14.02 5.97
CA GLY A 147 24.19 14.92 7.11
C GLY A 147 23.93 14.24 8.46
N ARG A 148 23.61 15.03 9.49
CA ARG A 148 23.26 14.54 10.84
C ARG A 148 21.97 15.19 11.31
N LEU A 149 21.03 14.38 11.78
CA LEU A 149 19.85 14.86 12.51
C LEU A 149 20.27 15.44 13.85
N ILE A 150 20.04 16.74 14.04
CA ILE A 150 20.13 17.39 15.34
C ILE A 150 18.69 17.53 15.86
N LYS A 151 18.27 16.64 16.75
CA LYS A 151 17.03 16.83 17.51
C LYS A 151 17.32 17.88 18.59
N TYR A 152 16.59 18.99 18.58
CA TYR A 152 16.49 19.90 19.71
C TYR A 152 15.43 19.38 20.69
#